data_AF-A0A951CEQ5-F1
#
_entry.id   AF-A0A951CEQ5-F1
#
_cell.length_a   1.000
_cell.length_b   1.000
_cell.length_c   1.000
_cell.angle_alpha   90.00
_cell.angle_beta   90.00
_cell.angle_gamma   90.00
#
_symmetry.space_group_name_H-M   'P 1'
#
loop_
_entity.id
_entity.type
_entity.pdbx_description
1 polymer ?
#
loop_
_entity_poly.entity_id
_entity_poly.type
_entity_poly.pdbx_seq_one_letter_code
_entity_poly.pdbx_strand_id
1 'polypeptide(L)'
;MTQVNTDLKIPRQDVSLSRGDLGGASRSDPVLVNLDQLIHELRQPLGVIESLAYYLELTSSDEKVCRHLQRIQSMVVEANRILERECTPQSASPRDTC
;
A
#
# COMPACT_ATOMS: atom_id res chain seq x y z
N MET A 1 -28.48 -10.08 -24.77
CA MET A 1 -27.41 -9.33 -25.45
C MET A 1 -27.50 -7.88 -25.03
N THR A 2 -26.56 -7.38 -24.24
CA THR A 2 -26.22 -5.95 -24.13
C THR A 2 -24.84 -5.86 -23.49
N GLN A 3 -23.84 -5.78 -24.35
CA GLN A 3 -22.44 -5.55 -24.03
C GLN A 3 -22.26 -4.04 -23.92
N VAL A 4 -21.95 -3.54 -22.72
CA VAL A 4 -21.63 -2.13 -22.50
C VAL A 4 -20.11 -2.01 -22.42
N ASN A 5 -19.50 -1.73 -23.57
CA ASN A 5 -18.13 -1.26 -23.66
C ASN A 5 -18.12 0.25 -23.37
N THR A 6 -17.57 0.65 -22.22
CA THR A 6 -17.22 2.05 -21.98
C THR A 6 -15.73 2.24 -22.21
N ASP A 7 -15.39 2.53 -23.46
CA ASP A 7 -14.08 3.03 -23.89
C ASP A 7 -13.86 4.45 -23.32
N LEU A 8 -13.22 4.52 -22.15
CA LEU A 8 -12.78 5.79 -21.58
C LEU A 8 -11.44 6.20 -22.23
N LYS A 9 -11.52 6.93 -23.34
CA LYS A 9 -10.33 7.57 -23.96
C LYS A 9 -9.88 8.76 -23.13
N ILE A 10 -8.90 8.54 -22.26
CA ILE A 10 -8.16 9.60 -21.57
C ILE A 10 -7.05 10.10 -22.52
N PRO A 11 -6.97 11.40 -22.85
CA PRO A 11 -5.89 11.94 -23.66
C PRO A 11 -4.59 12.00 -22.83
N ARG A 12 -3.56 11.31 -23.31
CA ARG A 12 -2.18 11.41 -22.80
C ARG A 12 -1.61 12.79 -23.15
N GLN A 13 -1.25 13.58 -22.14
CA GLN A 13 -0.42 14.76 -22.30
C GLN A 13 1.04 14.34 -22.15
N ASP A 14 1.78 14.39 -23.26
CA ASP A 14 3.23 14.35 -23.30
C ASP A 14 3.79 15.66 -22.75
N VAL A 15 4.44 15.60 -21.58
CA VAL A 15 5.32 16.67 -21.12
C VAL A 15 6.74 16.10 -21.09
N SER A 16 7.44 16.31 -22.19
CA SER A 16 8.89 16.12 -22.25
C SER A 16 9.56 17.36 -21.65
N LEU A 17 10.03 17.24 -20.41
CA LEU A 17 10.98 18.18 -19.82
C LEU A 17 12.25 17.41 -19.49
N SER A 18 13.21 17.53 -20.41
CA SER A 18 14.58 17.09 -20.21
C SER A 18 15.35 18.12 -19.38
N ARG A 19 16.30 17.58 -18.59
CA ARG A 19 17.59 18.17 -18.20
C ARG A 19 17.69 18.71 -16.76
N GLY A 20 18.33 17.88 -15.94
CA GLY A 20 18.89 18.21 -14.64
C GLY A 20 19.70 17.04 -14.13
N ASP A 21 20.83 16.76 -14.79
CA ASP A 21 21.90 15.94 -14.22
C ASP A 21 22.56 16.74 -13.10
N LEU A 22 22.74 16.10 -11.93
CA LEU A 22 23.79 16.29 -10.92
C LEU A 22 23.32 15.73 -9.57
N GLY A 23 23.99 14.67 -9.10
CA GLY A 23 24.21 14.48 -7.67
C GLY A 23 23.57 13.24 -7.05
N GLY A 24 24.38 12.20 -6.89
CA GLY A 24 24.13 11.13 -5.92
C GLY A 24 23.30 9.98 -6.48
N ALA A 25 23.93 9.15 -7.32
CA ALA A 25 23.52 7.75 -7.42
C ALA A 25 23.74 7.10 -6.05
N SER A 26 22.79 7.30 -5.14
CA SER A 26 22.53 6.33 -4.09
C SER A 26 22.30 5.03 -4.85
N ARG A 27 23.26 4.12 -4.81
CA ARG A 27 23.07 2.75 -5.29
C ARG A 27 22.02 2.16 -4.36
N SER A 28 20.76 2.46 -4.62
CA SER A 28 19.62 1.82 -3.99
C SER A 28 19.81 0.35 -4.27
N ASP A 29 20.05 -0.42 -3.23
CA ASP A 29 20.16 -1.87 -3.34
C ASP A 29 18.89 -2.36 -4.06
N PRO A 30 19.00 -3.01 -5.24
CA PRO A 30 17.84 -3.46 -5.99
C PRO A 30 16.92 -4.36 -5.15
N VAL A 31 17.45 -4.98 -4.09
CA VAL A 31 16.67 -5.78 -3.14
C VAL A 31 15.67 -4.94 -2.33
N LEU A 32 16.06 -3.73 -1.89
CA LEU A 32 15.19 -2.85 -1.09
C LEU A 32 14.05 -2.27 -1.94
N VAL A 33 14.33 -1.90 -3.19
CA VAL A 33 13.32 -1.40 -4.13
C VAL A 33 12.24 -2.45 -4.42
N ASN A 34 12.62 -3.73 -4.47
CA ASN A 34 11.68 -4.83 -4.67
C ASN A 34 10.81 -5.10 -3.43
N LEU A 35 11.35 -4.87 -2.22
CA LEU A 35 10.59 -5.04 -0.98
C LEU A 35 9.54 -3.92 -0.82
N ASP A 36 9.91 -2.66 -1.08
CA ASP A 36 8.97 -1.53 -1.02
C ASP A 36 7.83 -1.70 -2.03
N GLN A 37 8.15 -2.14 -3.24
CA GLN A 37 7.14 -2.44 -4.27
C GLN A 37 6.19 -3.56 -3.80
N LEU A 38 6.72 -4.65 -3.23
CA LEU A 38 5.91 -5.73 -2.69
C LEU A 38 5.01 -5.26 -1.53
N ILE A 39 5.55 -4.43 -0.63
CA ILE A 39 4.78 -3.84 0.48
C ILE A 39 3.62 -3.00 -0.07
N HIS A 40 3.87 -2.17 -1.09
CA HIS A 40 2.83 -1.39 -1.74
C HIS A 40 1.76 -2.28 -2.40
N GLU A 41 2.17 -3.33 -3.10
CA GLU A 41 1.26 -4.30 -3.72
C GLU A 41 0.43 -5.08 -2.71
N LEU A 42 0.94 -5.33 -1.50
CA LEU A 42 0.19 -5.97 -0.41
C LEU A 42 -0.76 -5.01 0.33
N ARG A 43 -0.42 -3.73 0.43
CA ARG A 43 -1.30 -2.73 1.07
C ARG A 43 -2.61 -2.54 0.30
N GLN A 44 -2.58 -2.63 -1.03
CA GLN A 44 -3.77 -2.50 -1.87
C GLN A 44 -4.87 -3.54 -1.52
N PRO A 45 -4.63 -4.86 -1.57
CA PRO A 45 -5.64 -5.86 -1.22
C PRO A 45 -6.02 -5.80 0.26
N LEU A 46 -5.10 -5.46 1.16
CA LEU A 46 -5.42 -5.27 2.58
C LEU A 46 -6.43 -4.14 2.80
N GLY A 47 -6.26 -3.00 2.13
CA GLY A 47 -7.23 -1.89 2.19
C GLY A 47 -8.60 -2.28 1.62
N VAL A 48 -8.63 -3.07 0.55
CA VAL A 48 -9.90 -3.61 0.01
C VAL A 48 -10.58 -4.52 1.04
N ILE A 49 -9.84 -5.43 1.68
CA ILE A 49 -10.39 -6.32 2.72
C ILE A 49 -10.97 -5.52 3.89
N GLU A 50 -10.24 -4.50 4.37
CA GLU A 50 -10.71 -3.62 5.44
C GLU A 50 -12.01 -2.91 5.07
N SER A 51 -12.08 -2.32 3.86
CA SER A 51 -13.26 -1.62 3.39
C SER A 51 -14.49 -2.54 3.25
N LEU A 52 -14.29 -3.78 2.77
CA LEU A 52 -15.34 -4.78 2.67
C LEU A 52 -15.82 -5.22 4.05
N ALA A 53 -14.89 -5.48 4.98
CA ALA A 53 -15.23 -5.87 6.33
C ALA A 53 -16.02 -4.78 7.06
N TYR A 54 -15.61 -3.51 6.90
CA TYR A 54 -16.32 -2.35 7.41
C TYR A 54 -17.73 -2.23 6.83
N TYR A 55 -17.87 -2.32 5.50
CA TYR A 55 -19.18 -2.23 4.84
C TYR A 55 -20.13 -3.34 5.28
N LEU A 56 -19.63 -4.58 5.39
CA LEU A 56 -20.40 -5.71 5.87
C LEU A 56 -20.80 -5.55 7.35
N GLU A 57 -19.95 -4.94 8.17
CA GLU A 57 -20.26 -4.71 9.58
C GLU A 57 -21.39 -3.69 9.71
N LEU A 58 -21.32 -2.61 8.93
CA LEU A 58 -22.33 -1.56 8.91
C LEU A 58 -23.71 -2.07 8.47
N THR A 59 -23.75 -3.09 7.61
CA THR A 59 -24.99 -3.63 7.04
C THR A 59 -25.50 -4.89 7.74
N SER A 60 -24.69 -5.51 8.61
CA SER A 60 -25.05 -6.74 9.33
C SER A 60 -25.83 -6.43 10.60
N SER A 61 -26.92 -7.18 10.82
CA SER A 61 -27.67 -7.17 12.09
C SER A 61 -27.29 -8.32 13.03
N ASP A 62 -26.47 -9.28 12.58
CA ASP A 62 -26.02 -10.42 13.38
C ASP A 62 -24.74 -10.06 14.15
N GLU A 63 -24.84 -10.05 15.47
CA GLU A 63 -23.72 -9.74 16.38
C GLU A 63 -22.52 -10.69 16.23
N LYS A 64 -22.74 -11.96 15.89
CA LYS A 64 -21.65 -12.91 15.66
C LYS A 64 -20.89 -12.54 14.38
N VAL A 65 -21.62 -12.19 13.34
CA VAL A 65 -21.03 -11.72 12.08
C VAL A 65 -20.25 -10.43 12.32
N CYS A 66 -20.80 -9.46 13.05
CA CYS A 66 -20.09 -8.22 13.38
C CYS A 66 -18.79 -8.49 14.15
N ARG A 67 -18.79 -9.41 15.15
CA ARG A 67 -17.57 -9.80 15.86
C ARG A 67 -16.52 -10.43 14.95
N HIS A 68 -16.92 -11.23 13.96
CA HIS A 68 -15.99 -11.78 12.97
C HIS A 68 -15.39 -10.69 12.09
N LEU A 69 -16.19 -9.72 11.66
CA LEU A 69 -15.73 -8.61 10.82
C LEU A 69 -14.77 -7.67 11.58
N GLN A 70 -15.04 -7.39 12.85
CA GLN A 70 -14.12 -6.65 13.72
C GLN A 70 -12.78 -7.38 13.90
N ARG A 71 -12.83 -8.71 14.02
CA ARG A 71 -11.61 -9.53 14.09
C ARG A 71 -10.82 -9.46 12.78
N ILE A 72 -11.49 -9.49 11.63
CA ILE A 72 -10.84 -9.32 10.32
C ILE A 72 -10.17 -7.95 10.22
N GLN A 73 -10.87 -6.87 10.57
CA GLN A 73 -10.30 -5.52 10.59
C GLN A 73 -9.07 -5.44 11.51
N SER A 74 -9.14 -6.04 12.71
CA SER A 74 -8.00 -6.09 13.64
C SER A 74 -6.79 -6.82 13.05
N MET A 75 -7.02 -7.90 12.30
CA MET A 75 -5.95 -8.64 11.61
C MET A 75 -5.33 -7.82 10.47
N VAL A 76 -6.13 -7.04 9.74
CA VAL A 76 -5.62 -6.15 8.69
C VAL A 76 -4.75 -5.03 9.29
N VAL A 77 -5.20 -4.43 10.40
CA VAL A 77 -4.40 -3.43 11.14
C VAL A 77 -3.05 -4.03 11.56
N GLU A 78 -3.03 -5.25 12.09
CA GLU A 78 -1.78 -5.90 12.48
C GLU A 78 -0.90 -6.23 11.28
N ALA A 79 -1.47 -6.69 10.17
CA ALA A 79 -0.72 -6.92 8.93
C ALA A 79 -0.06 -5.63 8.43
N ASN A 80 -0.78 -4.51 8.42
CA ASN A 80 -0.23 -3.21 8.03
C ASN A 80 0.91 -2.77 8.96
N ARG A 81 0.79 -2.99 10.28
CA ARG A 81 1.88 -2.71 11.23
C ARG A 81 3.13 -3.54 10.96
N ILE A 82 2.99 -4.81 10.59
CA ILE A 82 4.12 -5.65 10.20
C ILE A 82 4.79 -5.07 8.97
N LEU A 83 4.02 -4.72 7.94
CA LEU A 83 4.55 -4.12 6.71
C LEU A 83 5.24 -2.76 6.94
N GLU A 84 4.75 -1.95 7.88
CA GLU A 84 5.37 -0.67 8.26
C GLU A 84 6.75 -0.85 8.90
N ARG A 85 6.94 -1.88 9.74
CA ARG A 85 8.23 -2.19 10.38
C ARG A 85 9.30 -2.58 9.36
N GLU A 86 8.91 -3.29 8.31
CA GLU A 86 9.81 -3.73 7.25
C GLU A 86 10.15 -2.60 6.25
N CYS A 87 9.34 -1.53 6.21
CA CYS A 87 9.54 -0.38 5.32
C CYS A 87 10.43 0.71 5.96
N THR A 88 10.66 0.70 7.28
CA THR A 88 11.59 1.64 7.92
C THR A 88 13.04 1.21 7.69
N PRO A 89 13.86 1.95 6.92
CA PRO A 89 15.28 1.69 6.87
C PRO A 89 15.85 1.92 8.26
N GLN A 90 16.52 0.91 8.84
CA GLN A 90 17.35 1.10 10.03
C GLN A 90 18.53 2.00 9.68
N SER A 91 18.31 3.31 9.63
CA SER A 91 19.35 4.32 9.50
C SER A 91 19.27 5.28 10.68
N ALA A 92 19.94 4.92 11.78
CA ALA A 92 20.72 5.83 12.63
C ALA A 92 21.14 5.07 13.90
N SER A 93 22.28 4.37 13.84
CA SER A 93 23.11 4.21 15.03
C SER A 93 23.84 5.53 15.24
N PRO A 94 23.65 6.25 16.36
CA PRO A 94 24.56 7.31 16.75
C PRO A 94 25.77 6.63 17.41
N ARG A 95 26.76 6.27 16.59
CA ARG A 95 28.13 6.12 17.07
C ARG A 95 28.90 7.36 16.65
N ASP A 96 29.69 7.86 17.60
CA ASP A 96 30.54 9.06 17.59
C ASP A 96 29.73 10.35 17.87
N THR A 97 30.02 11.19 18.88
CA THR A 97 31.32 11.56 19.45
C THR A 97 31.11 12.22 20.83
N CYS A 98 31.81 11.76 21.87
CA CYS A 98 32.41 12.60 22.92
C CYS A 98 33.44 11.76 23.69
#